data_AF-E6QU46-F1
#
_entry.id   AF-E6QU46-F1
#
_cell.length_a   1.000
_cell.length_b   1.000
_cell.length_c   1.000
_cell.angle_alpha   90.00
_cell.angle_beta   90.00
_cell.angle_gamma   90.00
#
_symmetry.space_group_name_H-M   'P 1'
#
loop_
_entity.id
_entity.type
_entity.pdbx_description
1 polymer ?
#
loop_
_entity_poly.entity_id
_entity_poly.type
_entity_poly.pdbx_seq_one_letter_code
_entity_poly.pdbx_strand_id
1 'polypeptide(L)' 'MGNYSAKVRDHIWHQVEVGIEEGNAVMAWRTNNEAGFDFVTFGKNRRIPVEIDGAKLVSFLPLDDGTVL' A
#
# COMPACT_ATOMS: atom_id res chain seq x y z
N MET A 1 -10.42 -3.79 10.57
CA MET A 1 -9.72 -2.77 11.39
C MET A 1 -9.31 -3.44 12.69
N GLY A 2 -8.03 -3.41 13.06
CA GLY A 2 -7.53 -4.06 14.28
C GLY A 2 -6.22 -3.44 14.76
N ASN A 3 -5.91 -3.57 16.05
CA ASN A 3 -4.67 -3.09 16.64
C ASN A 3 -3.76 -4.28 16.92
N TYR A 4 -2.74 -4.46 16.09
CA TYR A 4 -1.84 -5.59 16.12
C TYR A 4 -0.40 -5.12 16.33
N SER A 5 0.40 -5.94 17.01
CA SER A 5 1.84 -5.71 17.08
C SER A 5 2.46 -5.78 15.68
N ALA A 6 3.65 -5.19 15.52
CA ALA A 6 4.39 -5.25 14.25
C ALA A 6 4.54 -6.69 13.74
N LYS A 7 4.93 -7.63 14.61
CA LYS A 7 5.09 -9.05 14.26
C LYS A 7 3.81 -9.69 13.72
N VAL A 8 2.66 -9.41 14.35
CA VAL A 8 1.37 -9.97 13.90
C VAL A 8 0.96 -9.33 12.57
N ARG A 9 1.19 -8.02 12.42
CA ARG A 9 0.94 -7.30 11.17
C ARG A 9 1.78 -7.87 10.02
N ASP A 10 3.07 -8.11 10.24
CA ASP A 10 3.97 -8.66 9.22
C ASP A 10 3.55 -10.09 8.82
N HIS A 11 3.10 -10.88 9.80
CA HIS A 11 2.55 -12.21 9.54
C HIS A 11 1.27 -12.14 8.69
N ILE A 12 0.33 -11.24 9.02
CA ILE A 12 -0.90 -11.02 8.25
C ILE A 12 -0.55 -10.60 6.82
N TRP A 13 0.39 -9.66 6.66
CA TRP A 13 0.80 -9.17 5.35
C TRP A 13 1.36 -10.28 4.48
N HIS A 14 2.23 -11.14 5.04
CA HIS A 14 2.75 -12.28 4.32
C HIS A 14 1.65 -13.23 3.81
N GLN A 15 0.61 -13.48 4.61
CA GLN A 15 -0.53 -14.30 4.16
C GLN A 15 -1.28 -13.64 3.00
N VAL A 16 -1.39 -12.31 3.01
CA VAL A 16 -2.00 -11.56 1.90
C VAL A 16 -1.14 -11.71 0.64
N GLU A 17 0.17 -11.49 0.73
CA GLU A 17 1.09 -11.62 -0.41
C GLU A 17 1.01 -13.00 -1.09
N VAL A 18 0.92 -14.06 -0.29
CA VAL A 18 0.85 -15.44 -0.81
C VAL A 18 -0.53 -15.78 -1.36
N GLY A 19 -1.60 -15.21 -0.80
CA GLY A 19 -2.99 -15.60 -1.13
C GLY A 19 -3.72 -14.70 -2.13
N ILE A 20 -3.16 -13.54 -2.48
CA ILE A 20 -3.89 -12.53 -3.27
C ILE A 20 -3.78 -12.70 -4.79
N GLU A 21 -2.85 -13.53 -5.28
CA GLU A 21 -2.63 -13.80 -6.71
C GLU A 21 -2.54 -12.48 -7.53
N GLU A 22 -3.41 -12.30 -8.53
CA GLU A 22 -3.47 -11.09 -9.38
C GLU A 22 -4.30 -9.94 -8.76
N GLY A 23 -4.68 -10.07 -7.49
CA GLY A 23 -5.44 -9.06 -6.76
C GLY A 23 -4.60 -7.88 -6.29
N ASN A 24 -5.27 -6.95 -5.62
CA ASN A 24 -4.66 -5.72 -5.09
C ASN A 24 -5.00 -5.56 -3.61
N ALA A 25 -3.99 -5.24 -2.79
CA ALA A 25 -4.17 -4.98 -1.37
C ALA A 25 -3.40 -3.74 -0.91
N VAL A 26 -3.95 -3.12 0.13
CA VAL A 26 -3.31 -2.06 0.89
C VAL A 26 -3.48 -2.38 2.36
N MET A 27 -2.40 -2.27 3.12
CA MET A 27 -2.43 -2.35 4.57
C MET A 27 -1.88 -1.05 5.15
N ALA A 28 -2.64 -0.39 6.01
CA ALA A 28 -2.23 0.81 6.71
C ALA A 28 -2.31 0.60 8.23
N TRP A 29 -1.38 1.18 8.97
CA TRP A 29 -1.31 1.09 10.43
C TRP A 29 -0.79 2.38 11.06
N ARG A 30 -1.04 2.55 12.37
CA ARG A 30 -0.50 3.68 13.13
C ARG A 30 0.98 3.47 13.45
N THR A 31 1.77 4.52 13.28
CA THR A 31 3.18 4.57 13.67
C THR A 31 3.51 5.95 14.26
N ASN A 32 4.67 6.09 14.89
CA ASN A 32 5.11 7.34 15.52
C ASN A 32 5.96 8.21 14.56
N ASN A 33 5.52 8.35 13.31
CA ASN A 33 6.10 9.30 12.35
C ASN A 33 5.25 10.57 12.27
N GLU A 34 5.71 11.56 11.50
CA GLU A 34 5.01 12.84 11.34
C GLU A 34 3.56 12.70 10.84
N ALA A 35 3.30 11.73 9.96
CA ALA A 35 1.97 11.46 9.42
C ALA A 35 1.05 10.70 10.41
N GLY A 36 1.61 10.07 11.46
CA GLY A 36 0.87 9.22 12.40
C GLY A 36 0.45 7.86 11.84
N PHE A 37 0.82 7.53 10.60
CA PHE A 37 0.53 6.26 9.95
C PHE A 37 1.58 5.88 8.90
N ASP A 38 1.59 4.61 8.55
CA ASP A 38 2.35 4.06 7.43
C ASP A 38 1.50 3.00 6.73
N PHE A 39 1.86 2.67 5.49
CA PHE A 39 1.11 1.72 4.68
C PHE A 39 2.00 0.98 3.68
N VAL A 40 1.57 -0.21 3.28
CA VAL A 40 2.15 -0.97 2.17
C VAL A 40 1.07 -1.34 1.18
N THR A 41 1.47 -1.51 -0.07
CA THR A 41 0.59 -1.86 -1.19
C THR A 41 1.15 -3.10 -1.88
N PHE A 42 0.27 -3.99 -2.32
CA PHE A 42 0.60 -5.16 -3.12
C PHE A 42 -0.30 -5.24 -4.36
N GLY A 43 0.25 -5.74 -5.46
CA GLY A 43 -0.46 -5.96 -6.72
C GLY A 43 -0.30 -4.82 -7.73
N LYS A 44 -0.84 -5.04 -8.94
CA LYS A 44 -0.90 -4.05 -10.02
C LYS A 44 -2.00 -3.04 -9.73
N ASN A 45 -1.62 -1.92 -9.12
CA ASN A 45 -2.53 -0.83 -8.78
C ASN A 45 -2.10 0.47 -9.47
N ARG A 46 -3.07 1.30 -9.85
CA ARG A 46 -2.81 2.69 -10.27
C ARG A 46 -2.51 3.61 -9.09
N ARG A 47 -2.74 3.14 -7.86
CA ARG A 47 -2.34 3.79 -6.61
C ARG A 47 -0.93 3.36 -6.24
N ILE A 48 0.06 4.14 -6.65
CA ILE A 48 1.47 3.85 -6.37
C ILE A 48 1.91 4.67 -5.15
N PRO A 49 2.52 4.04 -4.12
CA PRO A 49 3.12 4.78 -3.02
C PRO A 49 4.25 5.67 -3.54
N VAL A 50 4.23 6.95 -3.17
CA VAL A 50 5.29 7.92 -3.49
C VAL A 50 5.76 8.61 -2.22
N GLU A 51 7.03 8.98 -2.18
CA GLU A 51 7.60 9.75 -1.07
C GLU A 51 7.87 11.18 -1.53
N ILE A 52 7.26 12.15 -0.86
CA ILE A 52 7.41 13.59 -1.14
C ILE A 52 7.77 14.26 0.17
N ASP A 53 8.95 14.87 0.24
CA ASP A 53 9.45 15.59 1.42
C ASP A 53 9.37 14.76 2.73
N GLY A 54 9.65 13.45 2.64
CA GLY A 54 9.60 12.52 3.78
C GLY A 54 8.18 12.04 4.14
N ALA A 55 7.14 12.53 3.47
CA ALA A 55 5.78 12.05 3.61
C ALA A 55 5.47 10.94 2.59
N LYS A 56 4.96 9.82 3.08
CA LYS A 56 4.48 8.73 2.24
C LYS A 56 3.04 9.00 1.79
N LEU A 57 2.86 9.17 0.48
CA LEU A 57 1.60 9.52 -0.17
C LEU A 57 1.23 8.49 -1.24
N VAL A 58 0.05 8.62 -1.81
CA VAL A 58 -0.43 7.77 -2.90
C VAL A 58 -0.58 8.61 -4.17
N SER A 59 0.22 8.30 -5.18
CA SER A 59 0.02 8.80 -6.53
C SER A 59 -1.05 7.98 -7.24
N PHE A 60 -1.99 8.64 -7.90
CA PHE A 60 -3.01 8.00 -8.70
C PHE A 60 -2.68 8.17 -10.18
N LEU A 61 -2.17 7.10 -10.79
CA LEU A 61 -1.84 7.10 -12.20
C LEU A 61 -3.11 7.25 -13.06
N PRO A 62 -3.01 7.96 -14.19
CA PRO A 62 -4.09 8.01 -15.17
C PRO A 62 -4.46 6.60 -15.64
N LEU A 63 -5.65 6.45 -16.21
CA LEU A 63 -5.92 5.26 -17.02
C LEU A 63 -4.88 5.24 -18.14
N ASP A 64 -4.35 4.06 -18.49
CA ASP A 64 -3.65 3.91 -19.77
C ASP A 64 -4.68 4.26 -20.85
N ASP A 65 -4.65 5.50 -21.32
CA ASP A 65 -5.38 5.89 -22.51
C ASP A 65 -4.68 5.17 -23.65
N GLY A 66 -5.28 4.07 -24.10
CA GLY A 66 -4.94 3.40 -25.35
C GLY A 66 -5.22 4.26 -26.58
N THR A 67 -4.87 5.54 -26.55
CA THR A 67 -4.89 6.42 -27.71
C THR A 67 -3.56 6.27 -28.42
N VAL A 68 -3.58 5.34 -29.37
CA VAL A 68 -2.63 5.24 -30.48
C VAL A 68 -2.56 6.62 -31.16
N LEU A 69 -1.36 7.17 -31.26
CA LEU A 69 -1.00 8.15 -32.30
C LEU A 69 0.11 7.55 -33.16
#